data_AF-A0AA36H0G7-F1
#
_entry.id   AF-A0AA36H0G7-F1
#
_cell.length_a   1.000
_cell.length_b   1.000
_cell.length_c   1.000
_cell.angle_alpha   90.00
_cell.angle_beta   90.00
_cell.angle_gamma   90.00
#
_symmetry.space_group_name_H-M   'P 1'
#
loop_
_entity.id
_entity.type
_entity.pdbx_description
1 polymer ?
#
loop_
_entity_poly.entity_id
_entity_poly.type
_entity_poly.pdbx_seq_one_letter_code
_entity_poly.pdbx_strand_id
1 'polypeptide(L)'
;MRLGEENNTQCEDGTMTKNEVDCQMLTLINTRRAILASGTQYNGFMNQLTQGEQPKVLPPAKNMRKLKWSCDLEQKAKTRVESYADKCTDPFDLQDESDVFMTDYFDPDGITDPVFDISEQLWQILSPIDSQNLTSVDDSAVKYSGNSATTDESGLKAYATLMSSEAKEVGCSYATCDTATPKVFYFLCITDKGEIQPGDTIYEVAEKKGCNCDEAGLTCDSSGLCVEAVNTTQAPTVTTSAAVTSGAGSLAPETTTLLSLAEFPGSSSAEPSTWCTFGEISDTMRMHMQDTHNFRRSTLALGQITDNTGATLPAATNMNYLHWNCTLEEQAHKFLRSCPTEGYQRPSDDLPAQNFYRQTITSNEPTWRDMNKKTVTEWWKPVRKVAGPGQSARFSLAHNSTSIRSYTLMGWAESHQMGCSIARCGSDWVEACLYYPPGNKPGALQYKPGKACSECNTLGQGPCQASLGLCDSEK
;
A
#
# COMPACT_ATOMS: atom_id res chain seq x y z
N MET A 1 3.21 31.84 5.33
CA MET A 1 2.75 32.53 4.11
C MET A 1 3.48 31.92 2.91
N ARG A 2 2.89 30.94 2.23
CA ARG A 2 3.40 30.42 0.94
C ARG A 2 2.76 31.28 -0.16
N LEU A 3 3.59 31.91 -0.98
CA LEU A 3 3.17 32.68 -2.14
C LEU A 3 3.22 31.78 -3.38
N GLY A 4 2.08 31.61 -4.06
CA GLY A 4 2.07 31.59 -5.53
C GLY A 4 2.05 30.24 -6.28
N GLU A 5 1.60 29.14 -5.70
CA GLU A 5 1.08 28.01 -6.51
C GLU A 5 -0.45 28.07 -6.46
N GLU A 6 -1.10 28.14 -7.63
CA GLU A 6 -2.54 27.86 -7.72
C GLU A 6 -2.75 26.45 -7.17
N ASN A 7 -3.29 26.36 -5.96
CA ASN A 7 -3.51 25.11 -5.25
C ASN A 7 -4.57 24.33 -6.05
N ASN A 8 -4.14 23.37 -6.88
CA ASN A 8 -5.04 22.56 -7.71
C ASN A 8 -5.72 21.49 -6.85
N THR A 9 -6.56 21.97 -5.93
CA THR A 9 -7.39 21.17 -5.05
C THR A 9 -8.42 20.40 -5.88
N GLN A 10 -8.79 19.21 -5.44
CA GLN A 10 -9.79 18.39 -6.14
C GLN A 10 -11.14 19.13 -6.20
N CYS A 11 -11.44 19.87 -5.14
CA CYS A 11 -12.66 20.63 -4.97
C CYS A 11 -12.33 22.12 -4.81
N GLU A 12 -13.24 22.99 -5.26
CA GLU A 12 -13.15 24.43 -4.99
C GLU A 12 -13.13 24.65 -3.47
N ASP A 13 -12.16 25.45 -3.00
CA ASP A 13 -11.88 25.68 -1.57
C ASP A 13 -11.58 24.40 -0.74
N GLY A 14 -11.28 23.27 -1.38
CA GLY A 14 -10.89 22.04 -0.71
C GLY A 14 -9.52 22.12 -0.04
N THR A 15 -9.19 21.14 0.82
CA THR A 15 -7.84 21.01 1.39
C THR A 15 -6.99 20.00 0.63
N MET A 16 -7.63 19.06 -0.08
CA MET A 16 -6.92 17.97 -0.73
C MET A 16 -6.69 18.27 -2.21
N THR A 17 -5.47 18.02 -2.67
CA THR A 17 -5.13 18.08 -4.09
C THR A 17 -5.84 16.95 -4.85
N LYS A 18 -6.09 17.18 -6.15
CA LYS A 18 -6.57 16.13 -7.05
C LYS A 18 -5.76 14.83 -6.94
N ASN A 19 -4.46 14.98 -6.72
CA ASN A 19 -3.53 13.88 -6.63
C ASN A 19 -3.70 13.04 -5.36
N GLU A 20 -3.81 13.70 -4.22
CA GLU A 20 -4.06 13.04 -2.94
C GLU A 20 -5.40 12.31 -2.97
N VAL A 21 -6.41 12.90 -3.62
CA VAL A 21 -7.72 12.26 -3.78
C VAL A 21 -7.67 11.05 -4.69
N ASP A 22 -7.29 11.22 -5.95
CA ASP A 22 -7.45 10.17 -6.95
C ASP A 22 -6.45 9.02 -6.73
N CYS A 23 -5.21 9.35 -6.36
CA CYS A 23 -4.09 8.41 -6.40
C CYS A 23 -3.70 7.86 -5.03
N GLN A 24 -4.10 8.52 -3.93
CA GLN A 24 -3.86 8.02 -2.59
C GLN A 24 -5.18 7.57 -1.97
N MET A 25 -6.11 8.49 -1.73
CA MET A 25 -7.34 8.22 -0.98
C MET A 25 -8.25 7.20 -1.67
N LEU A 26 -8.78 7.55 -2.85
CA LEU A 26 -9.71 6.69 -3.56
C LEU A 26 -9.05 5.38 -3.98
N THR A 27 -7.78 5.44 -4.39
CA THR A 27 -7.02 4.26 -4.80
C THR A 27 -6.87 3.28 -3.63
N LEU A 28 -6.34 3.70 -2.48
CA LEU A 28 -6.07 2.81 -1.36
C LEU A 28 -7.36 2.27 -0.72
N ILE A 29 -8.39 3.12 -0.58
CA ILE A 29 -9.69 2.68 -0.04
C ILE A 29 -10.33 1.67 -0.99
N ASN A 30 -10.39 1.97 -2.30
CA ASN A 30 -11.03 1.06 -3.25
C ASN A 30 -10.23 -0.23 -3.45
N THR A 31 -8.90 -0.21 -3.39
CA THR A 31 -8.10 -1.44 -3.37
C THR A 31 -8.48 -2.33 -2.18
N ARG A 32 -8.61 -1.76 -0.98
CA ARG A 32 -9.03 -2.53 0.20
C ARG A 32 -10.46 -3.08 0.06
N ARG A 33 -11.37 -2.30 -0.52
CA ARG A 33 -12.74 -2.75 -0.84
C ARG A 33 -12.74 -3.90 -1.86
N ALA A 34 -11.85 -3.87 -2.86
CA ALA A 34 -11.73 -4.93 -3.86
C ALA A 34 -11.25 -6.25 -3.22
N ILE A 35 -10.32 -6.19 -2.25
CA ILE A 35 -9.84 -7.35 -1.48
C ILE A 35 -10.98 -7.98 -0.64
N LEU A 36 -11.90 -7.16 -0.13
CA LEU A 36 -13.11 -7.65 0.53
C LEU A 36 -14.07 -8.30 -0.47
N ALA A 37 -14.30 -7.70 -1.63
CA ALA A 37 -15.13 -8.28 -2.69
C ALA A 37 -14.59 -9.65 -3.13
N SER A 38 -13.27 -9.81 -3.28
CA SER A 38 -12.66 -11.10 -3.62
C SER A 38 -12.71 -12.16 -2.51
N GLY A 39 -12.97 -11.77 -1.26
CA GLY A 39 -12.94 -12.67 -0.11
C GLY A 39 -11.52 -13.14 0.23
N THR A 40 -10.54 -12.24 0.09
CA THR A 40 -9.13 -12.52 0.36
C THR A 40 -8.55 -11.68 1.50
N GLN A 41 -9.36 -10.81 2.12
CA GLN A 41 -8.97 -10.02 3.29
C GLN A 41 -8.87 -10.93 4.52
N TYR A 42 -7.75 -10.89 5.24
CA TYR A 42 -7.65 -11.57 6.53
C TYR A 42 -8.46 -10.86 7.62
N ASN A 43 -8.93 -11.64 8.61
CA ASN A 43 -9.69 -11.15 9.75
C ASN A 43 -8.89 -11.30 11.05
N GLY A 44 -7.99 -10.37 11.35
CA GLY A 44 -7.14 -10.43 12.54
C GLY A 44 -6.09 -11.55 12.50
N PHE A 45 -5.39 -11.64 11.37
CA PHE A 45 -4.36 -12.65 11.08
C PHE A 45 -3.37 -12.82 12.26
N MET A 46 -2.87 -11.71 12.79
CA MET A 46 -1.87 -11.72 13.87
C MET A 46 -2.42 -12.28 15.19
N ASN A 47 -3.65 -11.91 15.58
CA ASN A 47 -4.26 -12.40 16.81
C ASN A 47 -4.61 -13.90 16.73
N GLN A 48 -5.07 -14.36 15.55
CA GLN A 48 -5.38 -15.78 15.34
C GLN A 48 -4.12 -16.65 15.39
N LEU A 49 -3.02 -16.19 14.78
CA LEU A 49 -1.75 -16.93 14.81
C LEU A 49 -1.13 -17.01 16.22
N THR A 50 -1.20 -15.94 17.03
CA THR A 50 -0.70 -15.98 18.41
C THR A 50 -1.50 -16.91 19.32
N GLN A 51 -2.74 -17.23 18.95
CA GLN A 51 -3.61 -18.19 19.63
C GLN A 51 -3.53 -19.61 19.04
N GLY A 52 -2.75 -19.81 17.98
CA GLY A 52 -2.63 -21.10 17.27
C GLY A 52 -3.86 -21.45 16.42
N GLU A 53 -4.70 -20.48 16.08
CA GLU A 53 -5.84 -20.66 15.18
C GLU A 53 -5.42 -20.54 13.71
N GLN A 54 -6.09 -21.28 12.84
CA GLN A 54 -5.92 -21.11 11.39
C GLN A 54 -6.41 -19.71 10.96
N PRO A 55 -5.61 -18.95 10.19
CA PRO A 55 -6.01 -17.61 9.78
C PRO A 55 -7.28 -17.63 8.94
N LYS A 56 -8.31 -16.95 9.43
CA LYS A 56 -9.59 -16.80 8.75
C LYS A 56 -9.51 -15.58 7.84
N VAL A 57 -9.91 -15.78 6.59
CA VAL A 57 -10.26 -14.68 5.70
C VAL A 57 -11.71 -14.32 5.91
N LEU A 58 -12.02 -13.04 5.73
CA LEU A 58 -13.38 -12.58 5.64
C LEU A 58 -14.05 -13.15 4.37
N PRO A 59 -15.34 -13.50 4.44
CA PRO A 59 -16.09 -13.95 3.27
C PRO A 59 -16.17 -12.86 2.19
N PRO A 60 -16.36 -13.25 0.90
CA PRO A 60 -16.43 -12.27 -0.18
C PRO A 60 -17.62 -11.33 -0.01
N ALA A 61 -17.41 -10.05 -0.27
CA ALA A 61 -18.43 -9.03 -0.12
C ALA A 61 -19.36 -8.94 -1.32
N LYS A 62 -20.67 -8.95 -1.05
CA LYS A 62 -21.73 -8.65 -2.02
C LYS A 62 -21.94 -7.14 -2.13
N ASN A 63 -22.23 -6.69 -3.34
CA ASN A 63 -22.55 -5.29 -3.67
C ASN A 63 -21.50 -4.28 -3.20
N MET A 64 -20.22 -4.66 -3.13
CA MET A 64 -19.16 -3.76 -2.70
C MET A 64 -18.92 -2.66 -3.74
N ARG A 65 -19.46 -1.47 -3.49
CA ARG A 65 -19.42 -0.34 -4.42
C ARG A 65 -18.05 0.31 -4.48
N LYS A 66 -17.66 0.82 -5.66
CA LYS A 66 -16.50 1.70 -5.79
C LYS A 66 -16.83 3.08 -5.26
N LEU A 67 -16.10 3.54 -4.25
CA LEU A 67 -16.26 4.88 -3.71
C LEU A 67 -15.80 5.93 -4.71
N LYS A 68 -16.55 7.03 -4.76
CA LYS A 68 -16.22 8.25 -5.50
C LYS A 68 -15.91 9.39 -4.52
N TRP A 69 -15.15 10.38 -4.98
CA TRP A 69 -14.92 11.57 -4.17
C TRP A 69 -16.13 12.51 -4.20
N SER A 70 -16.46 13.12 -3.07
CA SER A 70 -17.53 14.10 -2.95
C SER A 70 -17.03 15.40 -2.33
N CYS A 71 -17.12 16.49 -3.09
CA CYS A 71 -16.72 17.81 -2.63
C CYS A 71 -17.58 18.33 -1.48
N ASP A 72 -18.85 17.96 -1.43
CA ASP A 72 -19.73 18.31 -0.33
C ASP A 72 -19.30 17.62 0.97
N LEU A 73 -18.82 16.37 0.88
CA LEU A 73 -18.29 15.64 2.03
C LEU A 73 -16.90 16.16 2.44
N GLU A 74 -16.04 16.51 1.49
CA GLU A 74 -14.75 17.16 1.77
C GLU A 74 -14.95 18.48 2.50
N GLN A 75 -15.88 19.33 2.05
CA GLN A 75 -16.15 20.61 2.70
C GLN A 75 -16.71 20.44 4.12
N LYS A 76 -17.54 19.41 4.35
CA LYS A 76 -18.01 19.05 5.69
C LYS A 76 -16.85 18.60 6.57
N ALA A 77 -15.96 17.75 6.06
CA ALA A 77 -14.78 17.30 6.78
C ALA A 77 -13.87 18.48 7.13
N LYS A 78 -13.63 19.38 6.17
CA LYS A 78 -12.84 20.61 6.30
C LYS A 78 -13.33 21.49 7.44
N THR A 79 -14.62 21.80 7.44
CA THR A 79 -15.24 22.64 8.47
C THR A 79 -15.00 22.09 9.88
N ARG A 80 -15.00 20.76 10.04
CA ARG A 80 -14.77 20.13 11.35
C ARG A 80 -13.29 20.16 11.75
N VAL A 81 -12.39 19.71 10.87
CA VAL A 81 -10.95 19.69 11.19
C VAL A 81 -10.39 21.08 11.43
N GLU A 82 -10.86 22.11 10.70
CA GLU A 82 -10.50 23.50 10.96
C GLU A 82 -11.00 23.97 12.33
N SER A 83 -12.23 23.63 12.72
CA SER A 83 -12.74 23.95 14.07
C SER A 83 -11.91 23.30 15.19
N TYR A 84 -11.40 22.08 15.00
CA TYR A 84 -10.52 21.43 15.98
C TYR A 84 -9.14 22.08 16.00
N ALA A 85 -8.57 22.37 14.82
CA ALA A 85 -7.26 23.00 14.68
C ALA A 85 -7.23 24.42 15.28
N ASP A 86 -8.26 25.22 15.06
CA ASP A 86 -8.38 26.58 15.59
C ASP A 86 -8.41 26.61 17.13
N LYS A 87 -9.00 25.58 17.73
CA LYS A 87 -9.09 25.44 19.20
C LYS A 87 -7.92 24.65 19.79
N CYS A 88 -7.09 24.05 18.94
CA CYS A 88 -6.12 23.04 19.34
C CYS A 88 -6.74 21.99 20.26
N THR A 89 -7.94 21.52 19.90
CA THR A 89 -8.72 20.58 20.70
C THR A 89 -7.90 19.33 20.99
N ASP A 90 -7.90 18.89 22.25
CA ASP A 90 -7.17 17.70 22.64
C ASP A 90 -7.72 16.49 21.87
N PRO A 91 -6.87 15.71 21.17
CA PRO A 91 -7.24 14.44 20.56
C PRO A 91 -8.06 13.51 21.46
N PHE A 92 -7.80 13.50 22.78
CA PHE A 92 -8.56 12.69 23.73
C PHE A 92 -10.03 13.12 23.85
N ASP A 93 -10.33 14.40 23.63
CA ASP A 93 -11.71 14.92 23.68
C ASP A 93 -12.52 14.59 22.41
N LEU A 94 -11.86 14.06 21.38
CA LEU A 94 -12.44 13.78 20.06
C LEU A 94 -12.58 12.28 19.78
N GLN A 95 -12.30 11.41 20.75
CA GLN A 95 -12.34 9.95 20.57
C GLN A 95 -13.74 9.39 20.24
N ASP A 96 -14.79 10.13 20.58
CA ASP A 96 -16.20 9.76 20.34
C ASP A 96 -16.82 10.45 19.10
N GLU A 97 -16.03 11.15 18.28
CA GLU A 97 -16.51 11.85 17.08
C GLU A 97 -16.91 10.87 15.97
N SER A 98 -18.04 11.16 15.30
CA SER A 98 -18.89 10.18 14.63
C SER A 98 -18.57 9.92 13.15
N ASP A 99 -17.33 9.74 12.71
CA ASP A 99 -17.05 9.47 11.28
C ASP A 99 -15.83 8.53 11.09
N VAL A 100 -14.72 9.06 10.57
CA VAL A 100 -13.42 8.38 10.42
C VAL A 100 -12.36 9.40 10.80
N PHE A 101 -12.08 9.48 12.09
CA PHE A 101 -11.25 10.53 12.66
C PHE A 101 -9.91 9.98 13.14
N MET A 102 -8.84 10.69 12.79
CA MET A 102 -7.47 10.38 13.15
C MET A 102 -6.80 11.66 13.62
N THR A 103 -6.00 11.52 14.68
CA THR A 103 -5.19 12.60 15.26
C THR A 103 -3.78 12.11 15.47
N ASP A 104 -2.80 12.96 15.16
CA ASP A 104 -1.40 12.64 15.40
C ASP A 104 -0.65 13.83 16.01
N TYR A 105 0.36 13.53 16.83
CA TYR A 105 1.25 14.52 17.42
C TYR A 105 2.50 14.66 16.56
N PHE A 106 2.76 15.88 16.09
CA PHE A 106 3.87 16.21 15.21
C PHE A 106 4.95 17.00 15.97
N ASP A 107 6.15 16.43 16.09
CA ASP A 107 7.33 17.13 16.61
C ASP A 107 8.11 17.79 15.46
N PRO A 108 8.10 19.13 15.33
CA PRO A 108 8.85 19.81 14.28
C PRO A 108 10.38 19.70 14.44
N ASP A 109 10.90 19.36 15.63
CA ASP A 109 12.33 19.34 15.94
C ASP A 109 12.91 17.91 16.10
N GLY A 110 12.07 16.88 16.09
CA GLY A 110 12.43 15.47 16.18
C GLY A 110 12.43 14.76 14.82
N ILE A 111 13.61 14.50 14.26
CA ILE A 111 13.85 13.71 13.02
C ILE A 111 13.33 14.38 11.74
N THR A 112 14.22 15.14 11.08
CA THR A 112 14.19 15.58 9.67
C THR A 112 12.82 15.51 8.97
N ASP A 113 12.01 16.55 9.12
CA ASP A 113 10.89 16.91 8.22
C ASP A 113 10.03 15.70 7.80
N PRO A 114 9.10 15.23 8.66
CA PRO A 114 8.06 14.31 8.24
C PRO A 114 7.17 15.08 7.25
N VAL A 115 7.44 14.89 5.96
CA VAL A 115 6.52 15.27 4.90
C VAL A 115 5.21 14.54 5.18
N PHE A 116 4.16 15.29 5.50
CA PHE A 116 2.81 14.79 5.68
C PHE A 116 2.41 13.88 4.50
N ASP A 117 2.24 12.58 4.77
CA ASP A 117 1.90 11.55 3.78
C ASP A 117 0.50 11.01 4.10
N ILE A 118 -0.51 11.46 3.35
CA ILE A 118 -1.91 11.04 3.51
C ILE A 118 -2.06 9.52 3.40
N SER A 119 -1.18 8.86 2.63
CA SER A 119 -1.18 7.40 2.54
C SER A 119 -0.82 6.71 3.87
N GLU A 120 0.01 7.34 4.72
CA GLU A 120 0.33 6.85 6.06
C GLU A 120 -0.87 6.97 6.99
N GLN A 121 -1.57 8.10 6.94
CA GLN A 121 -2.78 8.33 7.75
C GLN A 121 -3.87 7.33 7.37
N LEU A 122 -4.07 7.11 6.06
CA LEU A 122 -5.02 6.12 5.59
C LEU A 122 -4.57 4.68 5.91
N TRP A 123 -3.27 4.39 5.95
CA TRP A 123 -2.77 3.08 6.40
C TRP A 123 -3.11 2.79 7.87
N GLN A 124 -3.03 3.79 8.76
CA GLN A 124 -3.42 3.63 10.16
C GLN A 124 -4.91 3.28 10.29
N ILE A 125 -5.74 3.77 9.38
CA ILE A 125 -7.17 3.44 9.32
C ILE A 125 -7.41 2.05 8.72
N LEU A 126 -6.66 1.67 7.67
CA LEU A 126 -6.95 0.46 6.90
C LEU A 126 -6.29 -0.82 7.43
N SER A 127 -5.15 -0.71 8.11
CA SER A 127 -4.37 -1.86 8.60
C SER A 127 -4.86 -2.56 9.86
N PRO A 128 -5.68 -1.97 10.76
CA PRO A 128 -6.12 -2.66 11.98
C PRO A 128 -6.80 -4.00 11.74
N ILE A 129 -7.51 -4.20 10.62
CA ILE A 129 -8.13 -5.49 10.26
C ILE A 129 -7.12 -6.63 10.05
N ASP A 130 -5.85 -6.30 9.77
CA ASP A 130 -4.80 -7.28 9.57
C ASP A 130 -4.33 -7.87 10.92
N SER A 131 -4.58 -7.19 12.04
CA SER A 131 -4.21 -7.64 13.39
C SER A 131 -5.41 -7.90 14.31
N GLN A 132 -6.44 -7.07 14.25
CA GLN A 132 -7.71 -7.21 14.96
C GLN A 132 -8.74 -7.93 14.11
N ASN A 133 -9.61 -8.71 14.74
CA ASN A 133 -10.65 -9.46 14.05
C ASN A 133 -12.03 -8.87 14.32
N LEU A 134 -12.82 -8.72 13.25
CA LEU A 134 -14.27 -8.61 13.33
C LEU A 134 -14.83 -9.92 13.89
N THR A 135 -15.67 -9.81 14.90
CA THR A 135 -16.21 -10.96 15.65
C THR A 135 -17.54 -11.45 15.10
N SER A 136 -18.37 -10.57 14.56
CA SER A 136 -19.65 -10.91 13.94
C SER A 136 -19.49 -11.22 12.45
N VAL A 137 -19.00 -12.42 12.16
CA VAL A 137 -18.81 -12.95 10.81
C VAL A 137 -19.59 -14.26 10.67
N ASP A 138 -20.61 -14.27 9.82
CA ASP A 138 -21.38 -15.47 9.47
C ASP A 138 -21.60 -15.60 7.96
N ASP A 139 -22.27 -16.67 7.52
CA ASP A 139 -22.51 -16.95 6.10
C ASP A 139 -23.45 -15.95 5.41
N SER A 140 -24.10 -15.06 6.16
CA SER A 140 -25.03 -14.05 5.64
C SER A 140 -24.43 -12.65 5.61
N ALA A 141 -23.68 -12.26 6.63
CA ALA A 141 -23.16 -10.90 6.75
C ALA A 141 -21.90 -10.80 7.62
N VAL A 142 -21.14 -9.75 7.35
CA VAL A 142 -20.07 -9.26 8.22
C VAL A 142 -20.53 -7.95 8.85
N LYS A 143 -20.55 -7.91 10.18
CA LYS A 143 -21.06 -6.78 10.96
C LYS A 143 -20.00 -6.18 11.86
N TYR A 144 -20.14 -4.90 12.15
CA TYR A 144 -19.34 -4.23 13.16
C TYR A 144 -19.99 -4.46 14.53
N SER A 145 -19.32 -5.16 15.44
CA SER A 145 -19.86 -5.43 16.78
C SER A 145 -19.58 -4.28 17.74
N GLY A 146 -18.55 -3.48 17.46
CA GLY A 146 -18.07 -2.46 18.36
C GLY A 146 -17.50 -3.01 19.66
N ASN A 147 -17.28 -2.11 20.61
CA ASN A 147 -16.69 -2.44 21.90
C ASN A 147 -17.72 -2.94 22.90
N SER A 148 -17.39 -4.04 23.57
CA SER A 148 -18.16 -4.61 24.66
C SER A 148 -17.23 -5.10 25.78
N ALA A 149 -17.80 -5.65 26.85
CA ALA A 149 -17.03 -6.28 27.92
C ALA A 149 -16.19 -7.48 27.43
N THR A 150 -16.50 -8.04 26.26
CA THR A 150 -15.87 -9.25 25.71
C THR A 150 -15.30 -9.06 24.30
N THR A 151 -15.46 -7.88 23.69
CA THR A 151 -14.99 -7.57 22.33
C THR A 151 -14.35 -6.19 22.31
N ASP A 152 -13.17 -6.07 21.69
CA ASP A 152 -12.54 -4.78 21.40
C ASP A 152 -12.34 -4.67 19.89
N GLU A 153 -13.21 -3.89 19.25
CA GLU A 153 -13.18 -3.54 17.83
C GLU A 153 -13.03 -2.01 17.66
N SER A 154 -12.50 -1.31 18.66
CA SER A 154 -12.37 0.16 18.65
C SER A 154 -11.49 0.62 17.49
N GLY A 155 -10.37 -0.09 17.27
CA GLY A 155 -9.46 0.16 16.15
C GLY A 155 -10.06 -0.17 14.78
N LEU A 156 -11.21 -0.85 14.72
CA LEU A 156 -11.87 -1.25 13.48
C LEU A 156 -13.03 -0.33 13.08
N LYS A 157 -13.46 0.63 13.92
CA LYS A 157 -14.59 1.51 13.60
C LYS A 157 -14.36 2.28 12.30
N ALA A 158 -13.23 2.97 12.22
CA ALA A 158 -12.81 3.76 11.06
C ALA A 158 -12.67 2.89 9.80
N TYR A 159 -12.06 1.71 9.93
CA TYR A 159 -11.98 0.71 8.87
C TYR A 159 -13.38 0.31 8.37
N ALA A 160 -14.26 -0.09 9.29
CA ALA A 160 -15.57 -0.62 9.00
C ALA A 160 -16.48 0.45 8.36
N THR A 161 -16.40 1.71 8.78
CA THR A 161 -17.08 2.84 8.13
C THR A 161 -16.66 2.98 6.66
N LEU A 162 -15.35 2.97 6.36
CA LEU A 162 -14.87 3.07 4.97
C LEU A 162 -15.16 1.83 4.12
N MET A 163 -15.25 0.66 4.75
CA MET A 163 -15.50 -0.61 4.08
C MET A 163 -16.99 -0.96 3.96
N SER A 164 -17.90 -0.11 4.45
CA SER A 164 -19.33 -0.33 4.27
C SER A 164 -19.70 -0.41 2.79
N SER A 165 -20.32 -1.51 2.38
CA SER A 165 -20.78 -1.75 1.00
C SER A 165 -21.83 -0.73 0.55
N GLU A 166 -22.60 -0.17 1.49
CA GLU A 166 -23.63 0.85 1.22
C GLU A 166 -23.04 2.23 0.92
N ALA A 167 -21.82 2.53 1.40
CA ALA A 167 -21.15 3.79 1.11
C ALA A 167 -20.83 3.89 -0.39
N LYS A 168 -21.11 5.07 -0.96
CA LYS A 168 -20.94 5.37 -2.40
C LYS A 168 -19.95 6.50 -2.60
N GLU A 169 -19.87 7.40 -1.63
CA GLU A 169 -19.05 8.60 -1.70
C GLU A 169 -18.25 8.78 -0.41
N VAL A 170 -17.07 9.39 -0.56
CA VAL A 170 -16.22 9.80 0.55
C VAL A 170 -15.65 11.18 0.25
N GLY A 171 -15.49 11.99 1.29
CA GLY A 171 -14.72 13.22 1.25
C GLY A 171 -13.93 13.36 2.53
N CYS A 172 -12.65 13.72 2.41
CA CYS A 172 -11.76 13.87 3.55
C CYS A 172 -11.09 15.23 3.54
N SER A 173 -10.62 15.64 4.70
CA SER A 173 -9.91 16.89 4.88
C SER A 173 -8.93 16.78 6.03
N TYR A 174 -7.97 17.69 6.07
CA TYR A 174 -7.06 17.81 7.20
C TYR A 174 -6.79 19.25 7.60
N ALA A 175 -6.35 19.43 8.85
CA ALA A 175 -5.90 20.71 9.39
C ALA A 175 -4.82 20.50 10.46
N THR A 176 -4.11 21.55 10.82
CA THR A 176 -3.03 21.50 11.82
C THR A 176 -3.17 22.64 12.82
N CYS A 177 -3.09 22.33 14.11
CA CYS A 177 -2.87 23.33 15.14
C CYS A 177 -1.36 23.63 15.22
N ASP A 178 -0.98 24.81 14.72
CA ASP A 178 0.42 25.26 14.70
C ASP A 178 0.93 25.81 16.03
N THR A 179 0.04 26.10 16.98
CA THR A 179 0.37 26.75 18.26
C THR A 179 0.60 25.76 19.41
N ALA A 180 0.29 24.47 19.22
CA ALA A 180 0.58 23.42 20.20
C ALA A 180 2.04 22.94 20.09
N THR A 181 2.58 22.45 21.21
CA THR A 181 3.91 21.81 21.26
C THR A 181 3.82 20.47 21.99
N PRO A 182 3.97 19.32 21.31
CA PRO A 182 4.12 19.17 19.84
C PRO A 182 2.88 19.68 19.07
N LYS A 183 3.06 19.99 17.78
CA LYS A 183 1.94 20.42 16.92
C LYS A 183 0.93 19.28 16.82
N VAL A 184 -0.35 19.61 16.63
CA VAL A 184 -1.41 18.61 16.53
C VAL A 184 -1.98 18.61 15.12
N PHE A 185 -2.10 17.42 14.55
CA PHE A 185 -2.64 17.21 13.23
C PHE A 185 -4.00 16.51 13.32
N TYR A 186 -4.96 16.94 12.49
CA TYR A 186 -6.32 16.42 12.44
C TYR A 186 -6.63 15.95 11.03
N PHE A 187 -7.08 14.71 10.88
CA PHE A 187 -7.54 14.13 9.63
C PHE A 187 -8.91 13.49 9.80
N LEU A 188 -9.80 13.79 8.88
CA LEU A 188 -11.18 13.30 8.94
C LEU A 188 -11.64 12.89 7.54
N CYS A 189 -12.22 11.70 7.45
CA CYS A 189 -13.00 11.26 6.30
C CYS A 189 -14.47 11.13 6.69
N ILE A 190 -15.36 11.54 5.79
CA ILE A 190 -16.82 11.42 5.92
C ILE A 190 -17.34 10.64 4.71
N THR A 191 -18.24 9.69 4.93
CA THR A 191 -18.95 8.97 3.88
C THR A 191 -20.39 9.46 3.75
N ASP A 192 -21.03 9.20 2.62
CA ASP A 192 -22.47 9.49 2.43
C ASP A 192 -23.38 8.61 3.30
N LYS A 193 -22.86 7.46 3.75
CA LYS A 193 -23.54 6.56 4.68
C LYS A 193 -23.49 7.06 6.14
N GLY A 194 -22.50 7.89 6.47
CA GLY A 194 -22.19 8.27 7.85
C GLY A 194 -21.44 7.15 8.59
N GLU A 195 -21.27 7.35 9.90
CA GLU A 195 -20.56 6.39 10.74
C GLU A 195 -21.24 5.04 10.86
N ILE A 196 -20.44 3.98 10.89
CA ILE A 196 -20.93 2.67 11.27
C ILE A 196 -21.18 2.57 12.77
N GLN A 197 -22.31 2.00 13.16
CA GLN A 197 -22.68 1.75 14.56
C GLN A 197 -22.58 0.26 14.93
N PRO A 198 -22.41 -0.07 16.22
CA PRO A 198 -22.50 -1.45 16.69
C PRO A 198 -23.79 -2.14 16.23
N GLY A 199 -23.64 -3.29 15.57
CA GLY A 199 -24.72 -4.07 14.97
C GLY A 199 -24.96 -3.80 13.48
N ASP A 200 -24.38 -2.74 12.92
CA ASP A 200 -24.51 -2.41 11.50
C ASP A 200 -23.76 -3.42 10.63
N THR A 201 -24.31 -3.65 9.45
CA THR A 201 -23.71 -4.52 8.44
C THR A 201 -22.66 -3.75 7.66
N ILE A 202 -21.43 -4.26 7.66
CA ILE A 202 -20.36 -3.74 6.80
C ILE A 202 -20.68 -4.18 5.37
N TYR A 203 -20.93 -5.47 5.17
CA TYR A 203 -21.43 -6.02 3.91
C TYR A 203 -22.13 -7.36 4.09
N GLU A 204 -23.01 -7.68 3.14
CA GLU A 204 -23.59 -9.02 2.99
C GLU A 204 -22.60 -9.96 2.32
N VAL A 205 -22.64 -11.24 2.68
CA VAL A 205 -21.77 -12.25 2.08
C VAL A 205 -22.25 -12.62 0.68
N ALA A 206 -21.31 -12.66 -0.26
CA ALA A 206 -21.56 -13.10 -1.62
C ALA A 206 -21.48 -14.63 -1.77
N GLU A 207 -22.26 -15.15 -2.71
CA GLU A 207 -22.25 -16.59 -3.04
C GLU A 207 -20.95 -17.05 -3.73
N LYS A 208 -20.19 -16.12 -4.33
CA LYS A 208 -19.00 -16.42 -5.13
C LYS A 208 -17.87 -15.45 -4.79
N LYS A 209 -16.63 -15.91 -4.95
CA LYS A 209 -15.46 -15.03 -4.87
C LYS A 209 -15.38 -14.08 -6.07
N GLY A 210 -14.97 -12.85 -5.83
CA GLY A 210 -14.82 -11.81 -6.86
C GLY A 210 -15.96 -10.80 -6.81
N CYS A 211 -16.15 -10.05 -7.89
CA CYS A 211 -17.18 -9.03 -7.92
C CYS A 211 -18.59 -9.62 -8.02
N ASN A 212 -19.48 -9.22 -7.10
CA ASN A 212 -20.88 -9.64 -7.05
C ASN A 212 -21.78 -8.40 -6.94
N CYS A 213 -22.38 -7.96 -8.04
CA CYS A 213 -23.27 -6.80 -8.11
C CYS A 213 -24.68 -7.26 -8.44
N ASP A 214 -25.43 -7.64 -7.40
CA ASP A 214 -26.77 -8.19 -7.52
C ASP A 214 -27.85 -7.08 -7.51
N GLU A 215 -27.49 -5.88 -7.06
CA GLU A 215 -28.38 -4.73 -7.08
C GLU A 215 -28.64 -4.27 -8.53
N ALA A 216 -29.91 -4.03 -8.85
CA ALA A 216 -30.33 -3.65 -10.19
C ALA A 216 -29.65 -2.34 -10.63
N GLY A 217 -29.07 -2.35 -11.83
CA GLY A 217 -28.36 -1.20 -12.40
C GLY A 217 -26.88 -1.12 -12.06
N LEU A 218 -26.32 -2.10 -11.34
CA LEU A 218 -24.88 -2.21 -11.10
C LEU A 218 -24.19 -3.22 -12.03
N THR A 219 -22.91 -2.98 -12.28
CA THR A 219 -22.01 -3.89 -12.98
C THR A 219 -20.63 -3.87 -12.35
N CYS A 220 -19.83 -4.89 -12.64
CA CYS A 220 -18.46 -5.01 -12.16
C CYS A 220 -17.51 -4.22 -13.03
N ASP A 221 -16.70 -3.35 -12.41
CA ASP A 221 -15.58 -2.74 -13.10
C ASP A 221 -14.35 -3.66 -13.12
N SER A 222 -13.27 -3.21 -13.78
CA SER A 222 -12.03 -3.99 -13.89
C SER A 222 -11.29 -4.19 -12.57
N SER A 223 -11.63 -3.43 -11.52
CA SER A 223 -11.08 -3.61 -10.18
C SER A 223 -11.89 -4.59 -9.33
N GLY A 224 -12.98 -5.14 -9.87
CA GLY A 224 -13.86 -6.06 -9.16
C GLY A 224 -14.82 -5.37 -8.19
N LEU A 225 -15.12 -4.09 -8.40
CA LEU A 225 -16.06 -3.33 -7.58
C LEU A 225 -17.33 -2.98 -8.36
N CYS A 226 -18.43 -2.79 -7.64
CA CYS A 226 -19.71 -2.39 -8.23
C CYS A 226 -19.73 -0.91 -8.62
N VAL A 227 -20.06 -0.66 -9.88
CA VAL A 227 -20.28 0.67 -10.47
C VAL A 227 -21.63 0.69 -11.18
N GLU A 228 -22.17 1.88 -11.44
CA GLU A 228 -23.41 1.99 -12.21
C GLU A 228 -23.21 1.55 -13.67
N ALA A 229 -24.14 0.75 -14.18
CA ALA A 229 -24.13 0.27 -15.55
C ALA A 229 -24.32 1.45 -16.52
N VAL A 230 -23.32 1.70 -17.36
CA VAL A 230 -23.46 2.66 -18.46
C VAL A 230 -24.36 2.03 -19.53
N ASN A 231 -25.46 2.69 -19.89
CA ASN A 231 -26.33 2.31 -21.01
C ASN A 231 -25.60 2.53 -22.35
N THR A 232 -24.62 1.69 -22.63
CA THR A 232 -23.97 1.59 -23.94
C THR A 232 -24.49 0.35 -24.64
N THR A 233 -25.28 0.59 -25.67
CA THR A 233 -25.70 -0.42 -26.64
C THR A 233 -24.45 -0.98 -27.34
N GLN A 234 -24.41 -2.31 -27.45
CA GLN A 234 -23.43 -3.17 -28.15
C GLN A 234 -22.15 -3.59 -27.40
N ALA A 235 -22.12 -4.89 -27.08
CA ALA A 235 -20.91 -5.69 -26.88
C ALA A 235 -20.81 -6.73 -28.03
N PRO A 236 -19.60 -7.16 -28.44
CA PRO A 236 -19.42 -8.47 -29.03
C PRO A 236 -19.01 -9.50 -27.97
N THR A 237 -19.67 -10.64 -28.03
CA THR A 237 -19.50 -11.84 -27.21
C THR A 237 -18.24 -12.62 -27.60
N VAL A 238 -17.49 -13.15 -26.63
CA VAL A 238 -16.59 -14.29 -26.87
C VAL A 238 -16.74 -15.32 -25.75
N THR A 239 -16.91 -16.57 -26.18
CA THR A 239 -17.30 -17.76 -25.42
C THR A 239 -16.11 -18.44 -24.73
N THR A 240 -16.36 -18.96 -23.53
CA THR A 240 -15.48 -19.79 -22.70
C THR A 240 -15.37 -21.25 -23.18
N SER A 241 -14.27 -21.93 -22.84
CA SER A 241 -14.23 -23.39 -22.69
C SER A 241 -13.17 -23.83 -21.68
N ALA A 242 -13.46 -24.96 -21.01
CA ALA A 242 -12.92 -25.38 -19.72
C ALA A 242 -11.90 -26.55 -19.79
N ALA A 243 -11.06 -26.61 -18.75
CA ALA A 243 -10.52 -27.74 -17.96
C ALA A 243 -9.87 -28.98 -18.60
N VAL A 244 -8.66 -29.36 -18.12
CA VAL A 244 -8.22 -30.74 -17.79
C VAL A 244 -7.16 -30.72 -16.65
N THR A 245 -7.21 -31.72 -15.77
CA THR A 245 -6.50 -31.93 -14.49
C THR A 245 -5.25 -32.83 -14.54
N SER A 246 -4.37 -32.62 -13.54
CA SER A 246 -3.55 -33.58 -12.72
C SER A 246 -2.31 -34.33 -13.26
N GLY A 247 -1.26 -34.37 -12.40
CA GLY A 247 -0.20 -35.39 -12.40
C GLY A 247 1.08 -34.99 -11.66
N ALA A 248 1.28 -35.49 -10.43
CA ALA A 248 2.39 -35.19 -9.51
C ALA A 248 3.67 -36.02 -9.75
N GLY A 249 4.80 -35.52 -9.24
CA GLY A 249 6.05 -36.29 -9.07
C GLY A 249 7.05 -35.55 -8.18
N SER A 250 7.16 -35.97 -6.91
CA SER A 250 8.06 -35.47 -5.86
C SER A 250 9.38 -36.25 -5.84
N LEU A 251 10.51 -35.56 -5.61
CA LEU A 251 11.64 -36.04 -4.80
C LEU A 251 12.43 -34.83 -4.27
N ALA A 252 12.53 -34.68 -2.95
CA ALA A 252 13.35 -33.68 -2.26
C ALA A 252 14.71 -34.26 -1.83
N PRO A 253 15.81 -33.48 -1.80
CA PRO A 253 16.99 -33.81 -1.01
C PRO A 253 17.04 -32.98 0.29
N GLU A 254 17.47 -33.64 1.37
CA GLU A 254 17.67 -33.07 2.71
C GLU A 254 18.78 -32.00 2.72
N THR A 255 18.56 -30.90 3.44
CA THR A 255 19.54 -29.81 3.57
C THR A 255 20.15 -29.80 4.96
N THR A 256 21.47 -29.77 5.02
CA THR A 256 22.29 -29.62 6.23
C THR A 256 22.11 -28.22 6.79
N THR A 257 21.65 -28.09 8.04
CA THR A 257 21.38 -26.81 8.69
C THR A 257 22.67 -26.05 9.02
N LEU A 258 22.96 -24.99 8.26
CA LEU A 258 23.92 -23.96 8.64
C LEU A 258 23.30 -23.08 9.73
N LEU A 259 24.06 -22.78 10.78
CA LEU A 259 23.68 -21.83 11.83
C LEU A 259 23.47 -20.44 11.22
N SER A 260 22.24 -19.93 11.26
CA SER A 260 21.90 -18.55 10.87
C SER A 260 22.36 -17.58 11.96
N LEU A 261 22.96 -16.44 11.57
CA LEU A 261 23.25 -15.32 12.47
C LEU A 261 22.09 -14.33 12.55
N ALA A 262 21.14 -14.42 11.63
CA ALA A 262 19.97 -13.57 11.54
C ALA A 262 18.73 -14.25 12.13
N GLU A 263 17.92 -13.47 12.83
CA GLU A 263 16.61 -13.85 13.35
C GLU A 263 15.54 -13.30 12.40
N PHE A 264 14.76 -14.19 11.78
CA PHE A 264 13.73 -13.79 10.85
C PHE A 264 12.36 -13.70 11.55
N PRO A 265 11.58 -12.64 11.33
CA PRO A 265 10.30 -12.42 12.03
C PRO A 265 9.23 -13.51 11.84
N GLY A 266 9.45 -14.49 10.96
CA GLY A 266 8.56 -15.62 10.68
C GLY A 266 9.15 -17.00 10.95
N SER A 267 10.27 -17.12 11.68
CA SER A 267 10.95 -18.41 11.88
C SER A 267 10.32 -19.34 12.94
N SER A 268 9.20 -18.96 13.58
CA SER A 268 8.62 -19.72 14.71
C SER A 268 7.28 -20.42 14.43
N SER A 269 6.73 -20.39 13.22
CA SER A 269 5.53 -21.17 12.89
C SER A 269 5.62 -21.80 11.50
N ALA A 270 5.39 -23.11 11.46
CA ALA A 270 5.29 -23.88 10.23
C ALA A 270 3.98 -23.50 9.49
N GLU A 271 3.98 -22.35 8.80
CA GLU A 271 2.86 -21.91 7.98
C GLU A 271 3.05 -22.37 6.52
N PRO A 272 2.01 -22.90 5.86
CA PRO A 272 2.04 -23.13 4.42
C PRO A 272 1.90 -21.80 3.67
N SER A 273 3.03 -21.24 3.26
CA SER A 273 3.10 -20.11 2.34
C SER A 273 2.50 -20.46 0.98
N THR A 274 1.56 -19.65 0.49
CA THR A 274 0.86 -19.88 -0.79
C THR A 274 1.53 -19.19 -1.97
N TRP A 275 2.32 -18.12 -1.74
CA TRP A 275 3.06 -17.44 -2.80
C TRP A 275 4.36 -18.17 -3.13
N CYS A 276 5.12 -18.55 -2.09
CA CYS A 276 6.40 -19.24 -2.22
C CYS A 276 6.40 -20.53 -1.42
N THR A 277 6.76 -21.67 -2.02
CA THR A 277 6.70 -22.97 -1.35
C THR A 277 7.84 -23.21 -0.33
N PHE A 278 8.61 -22.17 -0.02
CA PHE A 278 9.72 -22.18 0.92
C PHE A 278 9.74 -20.86 1.71
N GLY A 279 10.28 -20.89 2.92
CA GLY A 279 10.82 -19.69 3.57
C GLY A 279 10.21 -19.33 4.92
N GLU A 280 11.00 -18.59 5.68
CA GLU A 280 10.71 -17.99 7.00
C GLU A 280 10.06 -16.58 6.86
N ILE A 281 9.66 -16.21 5.64
CA ILE A 281 8.93 -14.97 5.30
C ILE A 281 7.47 -15.35 5.00
N SER A 282 6.51 -14.61 5.56
CA SER A 282 5.08 -14.86 5.36
C SER A 282 4.52 -14.13 4.13
N ASP A 283 3.41 -14.62 3.57
CA ASP A 283 2.71 -13.96 2.45
C ASP A 283 2.31 -12.52 2.81
N THR A 284 1.95 -12.26 4.06
CA THR A 284 1.67 -10.91 4.58
C THR A 284 2.88 -9.98 4.47
N MET A 285 4.08 -10.49 4.74
CA MET A 285 5.32 -9.73 4.58
C MET A 285 5.62 -9.45 3.11
N ARG A 286 5.42 -10.46 2.23
CA ARG A 286 5.60 -10.32 0.77
C ARG A 286 4.70 -9.25 0.20
N MET A 287 3.39 -9.34 0.49
CA MET A 287 2.39 -8.40 0.04
C MET A 287 2.70 -6.98 0.53
N HIS A 288 3.06 -6.80 1.81
CA HIS A 288 3.42 -5.49 2.36
C HIS A 288 4.63 -4.87 1.65
N MET A 289 5.70 -5.65 1.45
CA MET A 289 6.90 -5.18 0.78
C MET A 289 6.61 -4.87 -0.70
N GLN A 290 5.81 -5.67 -1.39
CA GLN A 290 5.40 -5.39 -2.77
C GLN A 290 4.58 -4.09 -2.88
N ASP A 291 3.56 -3.93 -2.03
CA ASP A 291 2.63 -2.80 -2.08
C ASP A 291 3.32 -1.47 -1.80
N THR A 292 4.21 -1.43 -0.81
CA THR A 292 4.98 -0.21 -0.49
C THR A 292 5.86 0.24 -1.65
N HIS A 293 6.42 -0.70 -2.43
CA HIS A 293 7.20 -0.37 -3.62
C HIS A 293 6.32 0.09 -4.78
N ASN A 294 5.23 -0.64 -5.06
CA ASN A 294 4.30 -0.28 -6.14
C ASN A 294 3.58 1.05 -5.88
N PHE A 295 3.34 1.41 -4.62
CA PHE A 295 2.88 2.74 -4.24
C PHE A 295 3.86 3.84 -4.66
N ARG A 296 5.14 3.70 -4.31
CA ARG A 296 6.17 4.67 -4.71
C ARG A 296 6.34 4.73 -6.23
N ARG A 297 6.25 3.58 -6.93
CA ARG A 297 6.27 3.54 -8.41
C ARG A 297 5.06 4.24 -9.03
N SER A 298 3.86 4.04 -8.48
CA SER A 298 2.63 4.69 -8.93
C SER A 298 2.74 6.21 -8.83
N THR A 299 3.12 6.72 -7.66
CA THR A 299 3.30 8.17 -7.45
C THR A 299 4.34 8.78 -8.41
N LEU A 300 5.42 8.07 -8.72
CA LEU A 300 6.37 8.49 -9.75
C LEU A 300 5.77 8.44 -11.16
N ALA A 301 5.11 7.35 -11.52
CA ALA A 301 4.54 7.13 -12.85
C ALA A 301 3.45 8.15 -13.21
N LEU A 302 2.75 8.65 -12.21
CA LEU A 302 1.72 9.68 -12.34
C LEU A 302 2.28 11.11 -12.27
N GLY A 303 3.59 11.29 -12.10
CA GLY A 303 4.25 12.60 -12.09
C GLY A 303 4.04 13.39 -10.79
N GLN A 304 4.00 12.69 -9.65
CA GLN A 304 3.62 13.27 -8.34
C GLN A 304 4.82 13.51 -7.42
N ILE A 305 6.02 13.24 -7.91
CA ILE A 305 7.25 13.34 -7.12
C ILE A 305 8.01 14.58 -7.56
N THR A 306 8.42 15.41 -6.62
CA THR A 306 9.36 16.51 -6.88
C THR A 306 10.79 16.06 -6.61
N ASP A 307 11.75 16.59 -7.37
CA ASP A 307 13.17 16.37 -7.14
C ASP A 307 13.75 17.26 -6.04
N ASN A 308 15.07 17.22 -5.86
CA ASN A 308 15.81 18.00 -4.88
C ASN A 308 15.84 19.51 -5.16
N THR A 309 15.38 19.95 -6.32
CA THR A 309 15.20 21.36 -6.67
C THR A 309 13.76 21.85 -6.45
N GLY A 310 12.85 20.93 -6.11
CA GLY A 310 11.41 21.19 -6.02
C GLY A 310 10.66 21.04 -7.34
N ALA A 311 11.35 20.70 -8.44
CA ALA A 311 10.70 20.51 -9.73
C ALA A 311 9.94 19.17 -9.78
N THR A 312 8.70 19.19 -10.23
CA THR A 312 7.88 17.98 -10.44
C THR A 312 8.45 17.12 -11.56
N LEU A 313 8.78 15.87 -11.26
CA LEU A 313 9.29 14.88 -12.20
C LEU A 313 8.22 14.48 -13.23
N PRO A 314 8.60 14.18 -14.48
CA PRO A 314 7.64 13.80 -15.50
C PRO A 314 6.96 12.46 -15.17
N ALA A 315 5.70 12.32 -15.60
CA ALA A 315 5.00 11.05 -15.56
C ALA A 315 5.69 10.00 -16.45
N ALA A 316 5.42 8.71 -16.20
CA ALA A 316 6.03 7.58 -16.89
C ALA A 316 5.04 6.89 -17.85
N THR A 317 5.42 6.73 -19.11
CA THR A 317 4.56 6.04 -20.09
C THR A 317 4.49 4.54 -19.89
N ASN A 318 5.46 3.96 -19.16
CA ASN A 318 5.81 2.54 -19.24
C ASN A 318 6.22 1.91 -17.89
N MET A 319 5.79 2.48 -16.76
CA MET A 319 6.17 1.95 -15.44
C MET A 319 5.49 0.60 -15.17
N ASN A 320 6.25 -0.49 -15.08
CA ASN A 320 5.67 -1.79 -14.74
C ASN A 320 5.20 -1.84 -13.27
N TYR A 321 4.15 -2.62 -12.99
CA TYR A 321 3.88 -3.15 -11.67
C TYR A 321 4.97 -4.18 -11.31
N LEU A 322 5.47 -4.14 -10.07
CA LEU A 322 6.41 -5.13 -9.55
C LEU A 322 5.64 -6.32 -8.99
N HIS A 323 5.87 -7.49 -9.58
CA HIS A 323 5.34 -8.76 -9.11
C HIS A 323 6.35 -9.47 -8.21
N TRP A 324 5.86 -10.13 -7.16
CA TRP A 324 6.71 -10.90 -6.28
C TRP A 324 7.31 -12.11 -6.99
N ASN A 325 8.61 -12.32 -6.83
CA ASN A 325 9.34 -13.45 -7.37
C ASN A 325 10.05 -14.18 -6.22
N CYS A 326 9.61 -15.40 -5.96
CA CYS A 326 10.15 -16.24 -4.90
C CYS A 326 11.66 -16.50 -5.06
N THR A 327 12.17 -16.69 -6.27
CA THR A 327 13.61 -16.89 -6.50
C THR A 327 14.43 -15.66 -6.13
N LEU A 328 13.88 -14.45 -6.28
CA LEU A 328 14.52 -13.22 -5.80
C LEU A 328 14.44 -13.10 -4.27
N GLU A 329 13.30 -13.45 -3.67
CA GLU A 329 13.17 -13.53 -2.21
C GLU A 329 14.19 -14.49 -1.61
N GLU A 330 14.33 -15.71 -2.16
CA GLU A 330 15.26 -16.71 -1.64
C GLU A 330 16.70 -16.20 -1.64
N GLN A 331 17.09 -15.46 -2.67
CA GLN A 331 18.40 -14.84 -2.77
C GLN A 331 18.59 -13.75 -1.71
N ALA A 332 17.60 -12.86 -1.54
CA ALA A 332 17.62 -11.83 -0.49
C ALA A 332 17.70 -12.47 0.91
N HIS A 333 16.92 -13.52 1.15
CA HIS A 333 16.85 -14.23 2.40
C HIS A 333 18.17 -14.94 2.73
N LYS A 334 18.73 -15.70 1.77
CA LYS A 334 20.06 -16.34 1.92
C LYS A 334 21.15 -15.33 2.22
N PHE A 335 21.11 -14.16 1.57
CA PHE A 335 22.05 -13.08 1.80
C PHE A 335 21.96 -12.51 3.24
N LEU A 336 20.76 -12.35 3.78
CA LEU A 336 20.58 -11.82 5.13
C LEU A 336 20.97 -12.80 6.25
N ARG A 337 20.97 -14.12 6.01
CA ARG A 337 21.36 -15.14 7.01
C ARG A 337 22.74 -14.93 7.63
N SER A 338 23.65 -14.27 6.91
CA SER A 338 25.00 -13.95 7.40
C SER A 338 25.11 -12.59 8.09
N CYS A 339 24.00 -11.87 8.30
CA CYS A 339 23.98 -10.53 8.88
C CYS A 339 24.96 -9.53 8.25
N PRO A 340 24.86 -9.29 6.92
CA PRO A 340 25.80 -8.47 6.19
C PRO A 340 25.81 -7.01 6.69
N THR A 341 26.97 -6.36 6.62
CA THR A 341 27.14 -4.94 6.97
C THR A 341 26.91 -4.00 5.79
N GLU A 342 26.99 -4.52 4.57
CA GLU A 342 26.82 -3.79 3.32
C GLU A 342 26.07 -4.66 2.31
N GLY A 343 25.52 -4.04 1.26
CA GLY A 343 24.87 -4.76 0.17
C GLY A 343 25.82 -5.69 -0.57
N TYR A 344 25.28 -6.70 -1.25
CA TYR A 344 26.11 -7.65 -1.98
C TYR A 344 26.82 -6.97 -3.16
N GLN A 345 28.09 -7.32 -3.35
CA GLN A 345 28.83 -6.89 -4.52
C GLN A 345 28.38 -7.69 -5.73
N ARG A 346 27.78 -7.02 -6.70
CA ARG A 346 27.21 -7.69 -7.87
C ARG A 346 28.30 -8.15 -8.84
N PRO A 347 28.42 -9.46 -9.13
CA PRO A 347 29.44 -9.97 -10.05
C PRO A 347 29.25 -9.54 -11.52
N SER A 348 28.01 -9.23 -11.91
CA SER A 348 27.65 -8.81 -13.28
C SER A 348 26.41 -7.92 -13.26
N ASP A 349 26.35 -6.90 -14.11
CA ASP A 349 25.20 -5.99 -14.25
C ASP A 349 23.90 -6.68 -14.71
N ASP A 350 24.00 -7.90 -15.25
CA ASP A 350 22.84 -8.71 -15.68
C ASP A 350 22.12 -9.42 -14.52
N LEU A 351 22.73 -9.47 -13.33
CA LEU A 351 22.14 -10.08 -12.15
C LEU A 351 21.16 -9.13 -11.43
N PRO A 352 20.18 -9.66 -10.66
CA PRO A 352 19.16 -8.86 -10.00
C PRO A 352 19.73 -7.71 -9.18
N ALA A 353 19.23 -6.50 -9.39
CA ALA A 353 19.74 -5.33 -8.67
C ALA A 353 19.26 -5.30 -7.22
N GLN A 354 20.07 -4.77 -6.29
CA GLN A 354 19.74 -4.75 -4.86
C GLN A 354 19.64 -3.32 -4.32
N ASN A 355 18.61 -3.12 -3.49
CA ASN A 355 18.66 -2.14 -2.41
C ASN A 355 18.87 -2.87 -1.08
N PHE A 356 19.73 -2.33 -0.23
CA PHE A 356 20.06 -2.86 1.09
C PHE A 356 20.00 -1.73 2.12
N TYR A 357 19.49 -2.03 3.30
CA TYR A 357 19.45 -1.10 4.42
C TYR A 357 19.77 -1.84 5.71
N ARG A 358 20.56 -1.18 6.57
CA ARG A 358 20.90 -1.66 7.90
C ARG A 358 20.76 -0.50 8.88
N GLN A 359 20.09 -0.76 10.00
CA GLN A 359 19.90 0.24 11.03
C GLN A 359 20.01 -0.37 12.42
N THR A 360 20.77 0.30 13.29
CA THR A 360 20.83 0.01 14.72
C THR A 360 19.62 0.57 15.45
N ILE A 361 18.99 -0.25 16.30
CA ILE A 361 17.87 0.14 17.14
C ILE A 361 18.42 1.00 18.30
N THR A 362 17.95 2.24 18.42
CA THR A 362 18.40 3.18 19.47
C THR A 362 17.42 3.29 20.65
N SER A 363 16.15 2.93 20.46
CA SER A 363 15.10 2.85 21.47
C SER A 363 13.83 2.25 20.84
N ASN A 364 12.91 1.71 21.67
CA ASN A 364 11.62 1.10 21.28
C ASN A 364 11.79 -0.06 20.28
N GLU A 365 11.74 -1.30 20.75
CA GLU A 365 11.78 -2.54 19.95
C GLU A 365 10.82 -2.48 18.75
N PRO A 366 11.26 -2.08 17.53
CA PRO A 366 10.36 -1.80 16.44
C PRO A 366 9.94 -3.10 15.76
N THR A 367 8.72 -3.17 15.26
CA THR A 367 8.27 -4.34 14.51
C THR A 367 8.97 -4.41 13.14
N TRP A 368 8.96 -5.58 12.50
CA TRP A 368 9.48 -5.72 11.13
C TRP A 368 8.79 -4.75 10.15
N ARG A 369 7.53 -4.40 10.43
CA ARG A 369 6.74 -3.50 9.60
C ARG A 369 7.19 -2.04 9.75
N ASP A 370 7.44 -1.60 10.98
CA ASP A 370 7.97 -0.25 11.24
C ASP A 370 9.33 -0.07 10.55
N MET A 371 10.15 -1.13 10.61
CA MET A 371 11.44 -1.14 9.95
C MET A 371 11.34 -1.18 8.43
N ASN A 372 10.41 -1.94 7.85
CA ASN A 372 10.19 -1.94 6.40
C ASN A 372 9.76 -0.57 5.89
N LYS A 373 8.81 0.09 6.56
CA LYS A 373 8.40 1.46 6.24
C LYS A 373 9.58 2.42 6.27
N LYS A 374 10.41 2.34 7.31
CA LYS A 374 11.61 3.17 7.41
C LYS A 374 12.58 2.88 6.28
N THR A 375 12.85 1.60 5.99
CA THR A 375 13.74 1.18 4.91
C THR A 375 13.29 1.73 3.55
N VAL A 376 12.03 1.51 3.18
CA VAL A 376 11.44 2.01 1.93
C VAL A 376 11.53 3.54 1.86
N THR A 377 11.29 4.23 2.97
CA THR A 377 11.41 5.69 3.05
C THR A 377 12.85 6.16 2.83
N GLU A 378 13.83 5.52 3.46
CA GLU A 378 15.25 5.86 3.30
C GLU A 378 15.75 5.57 1.89
N TRP A 379 15.25 4.52 1.24
CA TRP A 379 15.57 4.25 -0.17
C TRP A 379 14.94 5.27 -1.12
N TRP A 380 13.75 5.77 -0.84
CA TRP A 380 13.04 6.72 -1.70
C TRP A 380 13.47 8.18 -1.51
N LYS A 381 13.77 8.58 -0.26
CA LYS A 381 14.16 9.94 0.17
C LYS A 381 15.23 10.63 -0.70
N PRO A 382 16.24 9.96 -1.27
CA PRO A 382 17.27 10.61 -2.08
C PRO A 382 16.73 11.45 -3.23
N VAL A 383 15.56 11.12 -3.81
CA VAL A 383 14.96 11.93 -4.88
C VAL A 383 14.79 13.40 -4.51
N ARG A 384 14.52 13.70 -3.23
CA ARG A 384 14.33 15.06 -2.71
C ARG A 384 15.60 15.68 -2.13
N LYS A 385 16.70 14.93 -2.02
CA LYS A 385 17.91 15.36 -1.28
C LYS A 385 19.17 15.38 -2.13
N VAL A 386 19.19 14.62 -3.22
CA VAL A 386 20.37 14.44 -4.08
C VAL A 386 19.99 14.73 -5.52
N ALA A 387 20.87 15.41 -6.26
CA ALA A 387 20.68 15.64 -7.68
C ALA A 387 20.58 14.29 -8.41
N GLY A 388 19.49 14.10 -9.15
CA GLY A 388 19.17 12.85 -9.83
C GLY A 388 18.87 13.03 -11.32
N PRO A 389 18.20 12.02 -11.93
CA PRO A 389 17.81 12.07 -13.35
C PRO A 389 16.97 13.29 -13.77
N GLY A 390 16.20 13.86 -12.83
CA GLY A 390 15.36 15.04 -13.05
C GLY A 390 14.40 14.87 -14.22
N GLN A 391 14.13 15.97 -14.93
CA GLN A 391 13.24 16.02 -16.10
C GLN A 391 13.62 15.07 -17.25
N SER A 392 14.90 14.72 -17.36
CA SER A 392 15.35 13.82 -18.42
C SER A 392 15.02 12.36 -18.17
N ALA A 393 14.71 12.00 -16.92
CA ALA A 393 14.62 10.63 -16.42
C ALA A 393 15.84 9.75 -16.79
N ARG A 394 16.99 10.34 -17.16
CA ARG A 394 18.19 9.61 -17.58
C ARG A 394 19.11 9.34 -16.40
N PHE A 395 19.43 8.07 -16.18
CA PHE A 395 20.41 7.66 -15.18
C PHE A 395 21.83 7.80 -15.75
N SER A 396 22.62 8.75 -15.23
CA SER A 396 23.98 9.04 -15.72
C SER A 396 25.04 8.24 -14.96
N LEU A 397 26.26 8.17 -15.50
CA LEU A 397 27.40 7.56 -14.80
C LEU A 397 27.71 8.26 -13.48
N ALA A 398 27.53 9.58 -13.40
CA ALA A 398 27.76 10.37 -12.18
C ALA A 398 26.81 9.97 -11.04
N HIS A 399 25.61 9.46 -11.36
CA HIS A 399 24.67 8.99 -10.35
C HIS A 399 25.14 7.69 -9.68
N ASN A 400 26.00 6.90 -10.34
CA ASN A 400 26.36 5.55 -9.90
C ASN A 400 27.21 5.52 -8.61
N SER A 401 27.76 6.66 -8.18
CA SER A 401 28.48 6.81 -6.92
C SER A 401 27.70 7.60 -5.86
N THR A 402 26.39 7.75 -6.01
CA THR A 402 25.55 8.55 -5.11
C THR A 402 24.38 7.75 -4.54
N SER A 403 23.75 8.25 -3.48
CA SER A 403 22.57 7.62 -2.88
C SER A 403 21.30 7.71 -3.73
N ILE A 404 21.28 8.48 -4.83
CA ILE A 404 20.11 8.54 -5.74
C ILE A 404 19.74 7.16 -6.31
N ARG A 405 20.71 6.24 -6.34
CA ARG A 405 20.58 4.88 -6.85
C ARG A 405 19.46 4.09 -6.19
N SER A 406 19.23 4.28 -4.89
CA SER A 406 18.19 3.52 -4.20
C SER A 406 16.80 3.91 -4.69
N TYR A 407 16.57 5.21 -4.88
CA TYR A 407 15.34 5.75 -5.45
C TYR A 407 15.18 5.30 -6.91
N THR A 408 16.21 5.48 -7.73
CA THR A 408 16.10 5.16 -9.15
C THR A 408 15.90 3.67 -9.39
N LEU A 409 16.41 2.82 -8.51
CA LEU A 409 16.21 1.38 -8.60
C LEU A 409 14.76 0.98 -8.27
N MET A 410 14.19 1.50 -7.17
CA MET A 410 12.79 1.26 -6.82
C MET A 410 11.85 1.71 -7.94
N GLY A 411 12.12 2.88 -8.52
CA GLY A 411 11.35 3.48 -9.60
C GLY A 411 11.83 3.11 -11.00
N TRP A 412 12.51 1.97 -11.21
CA TRP A 412 13.01 1.57 -12.53
C TRP A 412 11.91 0.89 -13.36
N ALA A 413 11.48 1.51 -14.46
CA ALA A 413 10.31 1.09 -15.22
C ALA A 413 10.41 -0.34 -15.79
N GLU A 414 11.59 -0.73 -16.27
CA GLU A 414 11.82 -2.06 -16.88
C GLU A 414 11.71 -3.20 -15.85
N SER A 415 12.07 -2.93 -14.59
CA SER A 415 11.95 -3.92 -13.51
C SER A 415 10.47 -4.19 -13.25
N HIS A 416 10.09 -5.46 -13.31
CA HIS A 416 8.71 -5.95 -13.12
C HIS A 416 8.65 -7.15 -12.17
N GLN A 417 9.79 -7.57 -11.64
CA GLN A 417 9.90 -8.62 -10.62
C GLN A 417 10.69 -8.10 -9.43
N MET A 418 10.24 -8.45 -8.22
CA MET A 418 10.94 -8.14 -6.99
C MET A 418 10.88 -9.29 -5.98
N GLY A 419 11.84 -9.34 -5.08
CA GLY A 419 11.76 -10.22 -3.91
C GLY A 419 12.66 -9.69 -2.80
N CYS A 420 12.16 -9.69 -1.57
CA CYS A 420 12.84 -9.06 -0.44
C CYS A 420 12.91 -9.98 0.77
N SER A 421 13.81 -9.65 1.69
CA SER A 421 13.88 -10.24 3.01
C SER A 421 14.21 -9.17 4.04
N ILE A 422 13.72 -9.35 5.26
CA ILE A 422 14.01 -8.51 6.41
C ILE A 422 14.30 -9.40 7.64
N ALA A 423 15.30 -9.03 8.43
CA ALA A 423 15.75 -9.82 9.58
C ALA A 423 16.35 -8.94 10.68
N ARG A 424 16.41 -9.49 11.90
CA ARG A 424 17.20 -8.94 13.00
C ARG A 424 18.59 -9.56 13.01
N CYS A 425 19.58 -8.73 13.28
CA CYS A 425 21.00 -9.08 13.37
C CYS A 425 21.56 -8.48 14.66
N GLY A 426 21.30 -9.16 15.78
CA GLY A 426 21.54 -8.61 17.10
C GLY A 426 20.67 -7.37 17.36
N SER A 427 21.30 -6.22 17.61
CA SER A 427 20.63 -4.93 17.82
C SER A 427 20.23 -4.21 16.53
N ASP A 428 20.56 -4.77 15.37
CA ASP A 428 20.28 -4.15 14.08
C ASP A 428 19.11 -4.83 13.39
N TRP A 429 18.37 -4.05 12.61
CA TRP A 429 17.56 -4.59 11.53
C TRP A 429 18.30 -4.47 10.20
N VAL A 430 18.13 -5.49 9.37
CA VAL A 430 18.64 -5.54 8.01
C VAL A 430 17.53 -5.90 7.03
N GLU A 431 17.46 -5.20 5.92
CA GLU A 431 16.52 -5.48 4.83
C GLU A 431 17.24 -5.41 3.48
N ALA A 432 16.89 -6.35 2.60
CA ALA A 432 17.35 -6.39 1.22
C ALA A 432 16.18 -6.66 0.27
N CYS A 433 16.06 -5.85 -0.77
CA CYS A 433 15.14 -6.08 -1.89
C CYS A 433 15.92 -6.25 -3.18
N LEU A 434 15.60 -7.29 -3.95
CA LEU A 434 16.14 -7.56 -5.28
C LEU A 434 15.12 -7.24 -6.36
N TYR A 435 15.59 -6.75 -7.52
CA TYR A 435 14.77 -6.31 -8.64
C TYR A 435 15.27 -6.91 -9.95
N TYR A 436 14.34 -7.37 -10.79
CA TYR A 436 14.65 -7.92 -12.11
C TYR A 436 13.62 -7.50 -13.18
N PRO A 437 14.05 -7.27 -14.44
CA PRO A 437 15.42 -7.02 -14.90
C PRO A 437 16.12 -5.92 -14.11
N PRO A 438 17.47 -5.94 -14.01
CA PRO A 438 18.18 -5.01 -13.15
C PRO A 438 18.09 -3.56 -13.66
N GLY A 439 17.89 -2.63 -12.73
CA GLY A 439 17.88 -1.20 -13.02
C GLY A 439 19.24 -0.52 -12.89
N ASN A 440 19.22 0.81 -12.89
CA ASN A 440 20.40 1.69 -12.73
C ASN A 440 21.50 1.49 -13.79
N LYS A 441 21.10 1.16 -15.02
CA LYS A 441 22.03 1.04 -16.15
C LYS A 441 22.49 2.45 -16.58
N PRO A 442 23.79 2.80 -16.48
CA PRO A 442 24.26 4.11 -16.91
C PRO A 442 23.94 4.39 -18.38
N GLY A 443 23.41 5.58 -18.65
CA GLY A 443 22.97 5.98 -19.99
C GLY A 443 21.58 5.46 -20.37
N ALA A 444 20.91 4.67 -19.55
CA ALA A 444 19.50 4.30 -19.77
C ALA A 444 18.55 5.32 -19.12
N LEU A 445 17.29 5.27 -19.54
CA LEU A 445 16.20 5.97 -18.88
C LEU A 445 15.74 5.13 -17.67
N GLN A 446 15.54 5.80 -16.53
CA GLN A 446 14.86 5.22 -15.37
C GLN A 446 13.44 4.80 -15.72
N TYR A 447 12.72 5.67 -16.43
CA TYR A 447 11.43 5.43 -17.05
C TYR A 447 11.30 6.35 -18.27
N LYS A 448 10.37 6.07 -19.18
CA LYS A 448 10.14 6.91 -20.35
C LYS A 448 9.19 8.06 -19.99
N PRO A 449 9.62 9.34 -20.08
CA PRO A 449 8.77 10.48 -19.77
C PRO A 449 7.56 10.57 -20.72
N GLY A 450 6.37 10.83 -20.19
CA GLY A 450 5.16 11.09 -20.96
C GLY A 450 3.87 10.73 -20.20
N LYS A 451 2.74 10.73 -20.91
CA LYS A 451 1.44 10.41 -20.30
C LYS A 451 1.46 9.02 -19.67
N ALA A 452 1.04 8.92 -18.41
CA ALA A 452 0.95 7.68 -17.67
C ALA A 452 0.30 6.57 -18.52
N CYS A 453 0.92 5.39 -18.49
CA CYS A 453 0.48 4.20 -19.23
C CYS A 453 0.42 4.27 -20.76
N SER A 454 0.78 5.39 -21.40
CA SER A 454 0.57 5.56 -22.84
C SER A 454 1.32 4.55 -23.72
N GLU A 455 2.30 3.84 -23.17
CA GLU A 455 3.09 2.83 -23.90
C GLU A 455 3.02 1.41 -23.33
N CYS A 456 2.22 1.14 -22.29
CA CYS A 456 2.12 -0.20 -21.69
C CYS A 456 1.82 -1.28 -22.74
N ASN A 457 0.77 -1.07 -23.56
CA ASN A 457 0.37 -2.03 -24.58
C ASN A 457 1.37 -2.12 -25.72
N THR A 458 1.95 -0.99 -26.15
CA THR A 458 2.92 -0.97 -27.26
C THR A 458 4.24 -1.67 -26.91
N LEU A 459 4.57 -1.71 -25.61
CA LEU A 459 5.77 -2.38 -25.09
C LEU A 459 5.48 -3.82 -24.62
N GLY A 460 4.25 -4.30 -24.75
CA GLY A 460 3.87 -5.64 -24.31
C GLY A 460 3.88 -5.84 -22.79
N GLN A 461 3.76 -4.74 -22.02
CA GLN A 461 3.80 -4.72 -20.55
C GLN A 461 2.43 -4.98 -19.89
N GLY A 462 1.43 -5.37 -20.69
CA GLY A 462 0.07 -5.63 -20.21
C GLY A 462 -0.82 -4.40 -20.14
N PRO A 463 -2.09 -4.58 -19.71
CA PRO A 463 -3.03 -3.49 -19.52
C PRO A 463 -2.52 -2.45 -18.51
N CYS A 464 -3.04 -1.24 -18.65
CA CYS A 464 -2.80 -0.18 -17.68
C CYS A 464 -3.77 -0.30 -16.50
N GLN A 465 -3.23 -0.30 -15.29
CA GLN A 465 -3.99 0.05 -14.09
C GLN A 465 -4.04 1.57 -13.96
N ALA A 466 -5.04 2.20 -14.59
CA ALA A 466 -5.09 3.65 -14.79
C ALA A 466 -5.03 4.49 -13.51
N SER A 467 -5.61 4.00 -12.41
CA SER A 467 -5.54 4.65 -11.09
C SER A 467 -4.13 4.62 -10.48
N LEU A 468 -3.29 3.67 -10.90
CA LEU A 468 -1.90 3.54 -10.44
C LEU A 468 -0.88 4.10 -11.45
N GLY A 469 -1.28 4.31 -12.71
CA GLY A 469 -0.34 4.64 -13.77
C GLY A 469 0.69 3.52 -14.06
N LEU A 470 0.38 2.28 -13.66
CA LEU A 470 1.26 1.12 -13.80
C LEU A 470 0.79 0.19 -14.91
N CYS A 471 1.74 -0.35 -15.67
CA CYS A 471 1.54 -1.41 -16.64
C CYS A 471 1.59 -2.75 -15.92
N ASP A 472 0.57 -3.59 -16.11
CA ASP A 472 0.48 -4.86 -15.42
C ASP A 472 0.14 -5.99 -16.37
N SER A 473 1.15 -6.80 -16.70
CA SER A 473 0.98 -8.06 -17.41
C SER A 473 0.99 -9.20 -16.41
N GLU A 474 -0.11 -9.43 -15.70
CA GLU A 474 -0.30 -10.73 -15.05
C GLU A 474 -0.37 -11.82 -16.13
N LYS A 475 0.70 -12.61 -16.23
CA LYS A 475 0.73 -13.91 -16.91
C LYS A 475 1.40 -14.93 -16.03
#